data_AF-F2SVT1-F1
#
_entry.id   AF-F2SVT1-F1
#
_cell.length_a   1.000
_cell.length_b   1.000
_cell.length_c   1.000
_cell.angle_alpha   90.00
_cell.angle_beta   90.00
_cell.angle_gamma   90.00
#
_symmetry.space_group_name_H-M   'P 1'
#
loop_
_entity.id
_entity.type
_entity.pdbx_description
1 polymer ?
#
loop_
_entity_poly.entity_id
_entity_poly.type
_entity_poly.pdbx_seq_one_letter_code
_entity_poly.pdbx_strand_id
1 'polypeptide(L)'
;MDIDLCFTVVQPAPDGYESAVPLVLIHDGGGTSVNYYYLHSLDRAVYAIQNPSFYSGEPWEDGIPEMGATYARLIRSHVPAGPILLGGWSLGGMISLEIASIFSRQSSELRVLGIVMIDSVYPLAPKPAGRTIVPHKLQFGKFTKPETQRLSSNCMAQAVEMAQTWTMPVWRGCTDETEYIRRAAFEKELSRKMKTNHPESEEHNEIPMRDLAALPQAILLRCNETVPVSTPEDPTAICRVDVARDSEKLGWEQYGYDFISAVLQIPGHHFNIFSDEYLDDLTSRIKVACRMLERTNI
;
A
#
# COMPACT_ATOMS: atom_id res chain seq x y z
N MET A 1 -14.46 8.39 -15.84
CA MET A 1 -14.83 8.86 -14.50
C MET A 1 -13.88 10.01 -14.18
N ASP A 2 -14.35 11.06 -13.52
CA ASP A 2 -13.44 12.08 -13.00
C ASP A 2 -12.54 11.42 -11.95
N ILE A 3 -11.23 11.44 -12.17
CA ILE A 3 -10.26 10.75 -11.32
C ILE A 3 -10.24 11.34 -9.90
N ASP A 4 -10.63 12.61 -9.77
CA ASP A 4 -10.72 13.29 -8.48
C ASP A 4 -11.81 12.69 -7.58
N LEU A 5 -12.85 12.07 -8.16
CA LEU A 5 -13.88 11.33 -7.40
C LEU A 5 -13.34 10.05 -6.75
N CYS A 6 -12.15 9.60 -7.13
CA CYS A 6 -11.50 8.44 -6.54
C CYS A 6 -10.71 8.80 -5.28
N PHE A 7 -10.56 10.10 -4.97
CA PHE A 7 -9.96 10.61 -3.75
C PHE A 7 -11.06 11.12 -2.81
N THR A 8 -11.14 10.57 -1.61
CA THR A 8 -12.27 10.85 -0.69
C THR A 8 -11.80 11.16 0.71
N VAL A 9 -12.51 12.03 1.41
CA VAL A 9 -12.36 12.23 2.86
C VAL A 9 -13.18 11.14 3.56
N VAL A 10 -12.49 10.19 4.21
CA VAL A 10 -13.14 9.13 4.99
C VAL A 10 -13.53 9.66 6.37
N GLN A 11 -12.63 10.41 7.00
CA GLN A 11 -12.86 11.04 8.29
C GLN A 11 -12.28 12.46 8.26
N PRO A 12 -13.05 13.51 8.55
CA PRO A 12 -12.47 14.82 8.83
C PRO A 12 -11.64 14.75 10.12
N ALA A 13 -10.71 15.68 10.31
CA ALA A 13 -10.05 15.82 11.61
C ALA A 13 -11.11 16.17 12.67
N PRO A 14 -11.20 15.41 13.77
CA PRO A 14 -12.11 15.75 14.87
C PRO A 14 -11.60 16.99 15.61
N ASP A 15 -12.51 17.68 16.30
CA ASP A 15 -12.19 18.86 17.09
C ASP A 15 -11.03 18.58 18.07
N GLY A 16 -10.01 19.44 18.06
CA GLY A 16 -8.81 19.31 18.87
C GLY A 16 -7.71 18.42 18.27
N TYR A 17 -7.93 17.84 17.08
CA TYR A 17 -6.95 17.03 16.34
C TYR A 17 -6.59 17.63 14.97
N GLU A 18 -6.87 18.92 14.76
CA GLU A 18 -6.65 19.61 13.47
C GLU A 18 -5.16 19.69 13.09
N SER A 19 -4.25 19.61 14.08
CA SER A 19 -2.81 19.56 13.86
C SER A 19 -2.24 18.14 13.76
N ALA A 20 -3.05 17.10 13.93
CA ALA A 20 -2.60 15.71 13.75
C ALA A 20 -2.24 15.47 12.28
N VAL A 21 -1.19 14.68 12.03
CA VAL A 21 -0.71 14.45 10.66
C VAL A 21 -1.78 13.68 9.87
N PRO A 22 -2.24 14.16 8.71
CA PRO A 22 -3.24 13.45 7.94
C PRO A 22 -2.74 12.08 7.47
N LEU A 23 -3.64 11.10 7.44
CA LEU A 23 -3.37 9.76 6.93
C LEU A 23 -4.06 9.56 5.57
N VAL A 24 -3.31 9.14 4.56
CA VAL A 24 -3.86 8.74 3.26
C VAL A 24 -3.81 7.22 3.13
N LEU A 25 -4.98 6.59 3.03
CA LEU A 25 -5.15 5.14 2.92
C LEU A 25 -5.41 4.70 1.46
N ILE A 26 -4.56 3.82 0.95
CA ILE A 26 -4.66 3.34 -0.44
C ILE A 26 -5.42 2.03 -0.47
N HIS A 27 -6.34 1.86 -1.42
CA HIS A 27 -7.14 0.64 -1.58
C HIS A 27 -6.27 -0.64 -1.64
N ASP A 28 -6.87 -1.77 -1.28
CA ASP A 28 -6.26 -3.09 -1.38
C ASP A 28 -6.37 -3.67 -2.81
N GLY A 29 -5.98 -4.94 -2.99
CA GLY A 29 -6.05 -5.61 -4.30
C GLY A 29 -7.46 -5.63 -4.91
N GLY A 30 -8.51 -5.56 -4.10
CA GLY A 30 -9.89 -5.49 -4.56
C GLY A 30 -10.28 -4.17 -5.23
N GLY A 31 -9.44 -3.14 -5.14
CA GLY A 31 -9.60 -1.87 -5.86
C GLY A 31 -10.53 -0.85 -5.20
N THR A 32 -11.15 -1.16 -4.05
CA THR A 32 -12.14 -0.31 -3.37
C THR A 32 -11.61 0.23 -2.04
N SER A 33 -12.00 1.44 -1.66
CA SER A 33 -11.66 2.02 -0.34
C SER A 33 -12.70 1.78 0.75
N VAL A 34 -13.79 1.06 0.44
CA VAL A 34 -14.96 0.87 1.33
C VAL A 34 -14.58 0.38 2.72
N ASN A 35 -13.60 -0.52 2.83
CA ASN A 35 -13.18 -1.08 4.11
C ASN A 35 -12.70 -0.01 5.12
N TYR A 36 -12.13 1.10 4.64
CA TYR A 36 -11.66 2.16 5.52
C TYR A 36 -12.80 2.99 6.14
N TYR A 37 -14.00 2.95 5.55
CA TYR A 37 -15.18 3.63 6.10
C TYR A 37 -15.79 2.90 7.31
N TYR A 38 -15.43 1.64 7.54
CA TYR A 38 -15.83 0.93 8.75
C TYR A 38 -14.99 1.34 9.97
N LEU A 39 -13.76 1.82 9.77
CA LEU A 39 -12.87 2.19 10.88
C LEU A 39 -13.52 3.24 11.78
N HIS A 40 -13.37 3.05 13.09
CA HIS A 40 -13.72 4.12 14.04
C HIS A 40 -12.78 5.31 13.89
N SER A 41 -13.03 6.38 14.65
CA SER A 41 -12.22 7.59 14.56
C SER A 41 -10.73 7.32 14.79
N LEU A 42 -9.90 7.70 13.82
CA LEU A 42 -8.43 7.59 13.87
C LEU A 42 -7.75 8.83 14.50
N ASP A 43 -8.53 9.74 15.09
CA ASP A 43 -8.05 10.97 15.73
C ASP A 43 -7.21 11.86 14.79
N ARG A 44 -7.60 11.95 13.51
CA ARG A 44 -6.94 12.77 12.46
C ARG A 44 -7.81 12.86 11.22
N ALA A 45 -7.44 13.74 10.29
CA ALA A 45 -7.97 13.67 8.93
C ALA A 45 -7.51 12.38 8.25
N VAL A 46 -8.45 11.65 7.67
CA VAL A 46 -8.22 10.40 6.94
C VAL A 46 -8.78 10.54 5.54
N TYR A 47 -7.92 10.35 4.56
CA TYR A 47 -8.27 10.30 3.16
C TYR A 47 -8.15 8.87 2.65
N ALA A 48 -8.91 8.52 1.61
CA ALA A 48 -8.72 7.26 0.92
C ALA A 48 -8.76 7.40 -0.59
N ILE A 49 -7.94 6.57 -1.25
CA ILE A 49 -7.86 6.47 -2.71
C ILE A 49 -8.47 5.13 -3.13
N GLN A 50 -9.53 5.20 -3.92
CA GLN A 50 -10.09 4.07 -4.68
C GLN A 50 -9.36 3.95 -6.03
N ASN A 51 -9.31 2.74 -6.60
CA ASN A 51 -8.70 2.54 -7.92
C ASN A 51 -9.45 3.33 -9.02
N PRO A 52 -8.82 4.33 -9.67
CA PRO A 52 -9.44 5.07 -10.78
C PRO A 52 -9.85 4.21 -11.96
N SER A 53 -9.12 3.12 -12.20
CA SER A 53 -9.39 2.15 -13.26
C SER A 53 -10.38 1.06 -12.82
N PHE A 54 -11.02 1.17 -11.65
CA PHE A 54 -11.92 0.14 -11.13
C PHE A 54 -13.08 -0.18 -12.10
N TYR A 55 -13.71 0.86 -12.65
CA TYR A 55 -14.86 0.69 -13.54
C TYR A 55 -14.48 0.45 -15.01
N SER A 56 -13.37 1.03 -15.47
CA SER A 56 -12.88 0.76 -16.82
C SER A 56 -12.33 -0.66 -16.93
N GLY A 57 -11.74 -1.17 -15.84
CA GLY A 57 -11.07 -2.47 -15.80
C GLY A 57 -9.76 -2.50 -16.60
N GLU A 58 -9.34 -1.36 -17.16
CA GLU A 58 -8.12 -1.24 -17.94
C GLU A 58 -6.90 -1.54 -17.06
N PRO A 59 -5.93 -2.30 -17.58
CA PRO A 59 -4.70 -2.59 -16.87
C PRO A 59 -3.84 -1.33 -16.72
N TRP A 60 -2.96 -1.33 -15.72
CA TRP A 60 -1.89 -0.35 -15.57
C TRP A 60 -0.68 -0.84 -16.38
N GLU A 61 -0.33 -0.12 -17.44
CA GLU A 61 0.74 -0.48 -18.38
C GLU A 61 2.08 -0.65 -17.66
N ASP A 62 2.40 0.28 -16.76
CA ASP A 62 3.65 0.31 -16.01
C ASP A 62 3.44 -0.12 -14.53
N GLY A 63 2.32 -0.79 -14.24
CA GLY A 63 2.05 -1.48 -12.97
C GLY A 63 1.95 -0.57 -11.74
N ILE A 64 2.47 -1.05 -10.58
CA ILE A 64 2.47 -0.29 -9.31
C ILE A 64 3.11 1.10 -9.45
N PRO A 65 4.25 1.29 -10.15
CA PRO A 65 4.81 2.62 -10.40
C PRO A 65 3.87 3.62 -11.08
N GLU A 66 3.13 3.21 -12.11
CA GLU A 66 2.15 4.07 -12.79
C GLU A 66 1.00 4.47 -11.86
N MET A 67 0.50 3.47 -11.12
CA MET A 67 -0.54 3.66 -10.12
C MET A 67 -0.07 4.63 -9.02
N GLY A 68 1.16 4.45 -8.52
CA GLY A 68 1.78 5.33 -7.54
C GLY A 68 1.93 6.77 -8.06
N ALA A 69 2.35 6.97 -9.31
CA ALA A 69 2.47 8.29 -9.92
C ALA A 69 1.11 8.99 -10.07
N THR A 70 0.10 8.24 -10.46
CA THR A 70 -1.28 8.73 -10.54
C THR A 70 -1.81 9.12 -9.15
N TYR A 71 -1.54 8.31 -8.13
CA TYR A 71 -2.03 8.56 -6.78
C TYR A 71 -1.27 9.71 -6.10
N ALA A 72 0.03 9.84 -6.35
CA ALA A 72 0.83 10.98 -5.91
C ALA A 72 0.27 12.31 -6.44
N ARG A 73 -0.21 12.35 -7.69
CA ARG A 73 -0.92 13.52 -8.26
C ARG A 73 -2.23 13.80 -7.52
N LEU A 74 -3.06 12.77 -7.29
CA LEU A 74 -4.29 12.93 -6.52
C LEU A 74 -4.04 13.49 -5.11
N ILE A 75 -3.04 12.96 -4.41
CA ILE A 75 -2.67 13.43 -3.07
C ILE A 75 -2.25 14.91 -3.10
N ARG A 76 -1.42 15.31 -4.07
CA ARG A 76 -1.00 16.72 -4.23
C ARG A 76 -2.17 17.67 -4.46
N SER A 77 -3.18 17.24 -5.21
CA SER A 77 -4.34 18.07 -5.52
C SER A 77 -5.30 18.25 -4.35
N HIS A 78 -5.34 17.29 -3.41
CA HIS A 78 -6.39 17.24 -2.39
C HIS A 78 -5.90 17.38 -0.94
N VAL A 79 -4.64 17.03 -0.66
CA VAL A 79 -4.09 17.08 0.70
C VAL A 79 -3.31 18.39 0.88
N PRO A 80 -3.55 19.14 1.97
CA PRO A 80 -2.77 20.33 2.26
C PRO A 80 -1.26 20.05 2.33
N ALA A 81 -0.46 21.01 1.85
CA ALA A 81 0.98 21.01 2.01
C ALA A 81 1.39 20.76 3.47
N GLY A 82 2.40 19.92 3.70
CA GLY A 82 2.79 19.54 5.05
C GLY A 82 3.25 18.09 5.20
N PRO A 83 3.46 17.63 6.45
CA PRO A 83 3.70 16.23 6.70
C PRO A 83 2.45 15.40 6.40
N ILE A 84 2.64 14.19 5.88
CA ILE A 84 1.58 13.20 5.70
C ILE A 84 2.05 11.83 6.18
N LEU A 85 1.10 10.99 6.60
CA LEU A 85 1.30 9.56 6.72
C LEU A 85 0.65 8.88 5.51
N LEU A 86 1.33 7.87 4.97
CA LEU A 86 0.75 6.99 3.97
C LEU A 86 0.39 5.66 4.64
N GLY A 87 -0.52 4.91 4.05
CA GLY A 87 -0.78 3.56 4.50
C GLY A 87 -1.77 2.82 3.62
N GLY A 88 -1.97 1.56 3.95
CA GLY A 88 -2.98 0.77 3.29
C GLY A 88 -2.89 -0.70 3.64
N TRP A 89 -3.99 -1.39 3.41
CA TRP A 89 -4.11 -2.83 3.56
C TRP A 89 -3.62 -3.56 2.31
N SER A 90 -2.85 -4.63 2.54
CA SER A 90 -2.40 -5.53 1.47
C SER A 90 -1.59 -4.77 0.40
N LEU A 91 -2.05 -4.75 -0.85
CA LEU A 91 -1.47 -3.96 -1.95
C LEU A 91 -1.29 -2.47 -1.59
N GLY A 92 -2.21 -1.89 -0.80
CA GLY A 92 -2.17 -0.47 -0.45
C GLY A 92 -0.89 -0.06 0.29
N GLY A 93 -0.31 -0.95 1.10
CA GLY A 93 0.99 -0.72 1.75
C GLY A 93 2.17 -0.72 0.76
N MET A 94 2.11 -1.55 -0.30
CA MET A 94 3.11 -1.55 -1.38
C MET A 94 3.04 -0.27 -2.21
N ILE A 95 1.83 0.15 -2.59
CA ILE A 95 1.62 1.40 -3.34
C ILE A 95 2.06 2.60 -2.49
N SER A 96 1.83 2.58 -1.17
CA SER A 96 2.32 3.62 -0.26
C SER A 96 3.84 3.77 -0.30
N LEU A 97 4.58 2.65 -0.42
CA LEU A 97 6.04 2.67 -0.58
C LEU A 97 6.48 3.33 -1.90
N GLU A 98 5.76 3.04 -2.98
CA GLU A 98 6.00 3.64 -4.30
C GLU A 98 5.71 5.15 -4.29
N ILE A 99 4.57 5.57 -3.72
CA ILE A 99 4.22 6.99 -3.55
C ILE A 99 5.28 7.71 -2.72
N ALA A 100 5.77 7.08 -1.63
CA ALA A 100 6.84 7.64 -0.82
C ALA A 100 8.13 7.86 -1.63
N SER A 101 8.47 6.92 -2.52
CA SER A 101 9.62 7.08 -3.41
C SER A 101 9.43 8.29 -4.34
N ILE A 102 8.25 8.45 -4.93
CA ILE A 102 7.94 9.58 -5.82
C ILE A 102 8.05 10.92 -5.08
N PHE A 103 7.48 11.04 -3.88
CA PHE A 103 7.58 12.26 -3.08
C PHE A 103 9.00 12.54 -2.56
N SER A 104 9.83 11.52 -2.39
CA SER A 104 11.23 11.71 -2.00
C SER A 104 12.13 12.31 -3.10
N ARG A 105 11.72 12.16 -4.37
CA ARG A 105 12.49 12.56 -5.55
C ARG A 105 12.08 13.92 -6.13
N GLN A 106 10.89 14.38 -5.79
CA GLN A 106 10.35 15.65 -6.29
C GLN A 106 10.36 16.68 -5.17
N SER A 107 10.61 17.95 -5.51
CA SER A 107 10.39 19.04 -4.57
C SER A 107 8.89 19.14 -4.30
N SER A 108 8.43 18.48 -3.24
CA SER A 108 7.04 18.45 -2.85
C SER A 108 6.87 19.18 -1.52
N GLU A 109 5.83 20.02 -1.44
CA GLU A 109 5.43 20.61 -0.16
C GLU A 109 4.89 19.53 0.81
N LEU A 110 4.56 18.35 0.28
CA LEU A 110 4.20 17.14 1.02
C LEU A 110 5.44 16.35 1.42
N ARG A 111 5.54 15.96 2.69
CA ARG A 111 6.62 15.11 3.22
C ARG A 111 6.04 13.87 3.87
N VAL A 112 6.46 12.70 3.40
CA VAL A 112 6.04 11.43 4.00
C VAL A 112 6.82 11.20 5.29
N LEU A 113 6.13 11.27 6.43
CA LEU A 113 6.74 10.98 7.74
C LEU A 113 6.89 9.48 7.99
N GLY A 114 6.01 8.67 7.41
CA GLY A 114 6.06 7.23 7.56
C GLY A 114 4.89 6.51 6.91
N ILE A 115 4.94 5.18 6.98
CA ILE A 115 3.99 4.29 6.30
C ILE A 115 3.33 3.34 7.32
N VAL A 116 2.00 3.28 7.34
CA VAL A 116 1.24 2.27 8.07
C VAL A 116 0.90 1.13 7.11
N MET A 117 1.63 0.02 7.20
CA MET A 117 1.40 -1.16 6.38
C MET A 117 0.46 -2.11 7.11
N ILE A 118 -0.71 -2.41 6.53
CA ILE A 118 -1.70 -3.28 7.18
C ILE A 118 -1.67 -4.63 6.46
N ASP A 119 -1.08 -5.62 7.10
CA ASP A 119 -0.91 -7.00 6.63
C ASP A 119 -0.38 -7.09 5.18
N SER A 120 0.49 -6.16 4.80
CA SER A 120 1.12 -6.08 3.49
C SER A 120 2.32 -7.03 3.44
N VAL A 121 2.18 -8.14 2.73
CA VAL A 121 3.21 -9.17 2.59
C VAL A 121 4.22 -8.77 1.54
N TYR A 122 5.52 -9.05 1.73
CA TYR A 122 6.52 -8.85 0.70
C TYR A 122 6.21 -9.71 -0.54
N PRO A 123 6.01 -9.12 -1.73
CA PRO A 123 5.40 -9.84 -2.86
C PRO A 123 6.35 -10.86 -3.51
N LEU A 124 7.65 -10.73 -3.27
CA LEU A 124 8.70 -11.62 -3.77
C LEU A 124 9.20 -12.60 -2.70
N ALA A 125 8.44 -12.78 -1.61
CA ALA A 125 8.80 -13.73 -0.57
C ALA A 125 8.97 -15.16 -1.15
N PRO A 126 10.03 -15.90 -0.77
CA PRO A 126 10.26 -17.26 -1.20
C PRO A 126 9.10 -18.15 -0.81
N LYS A 127 8.74 -19.04 -1.73
CA LYS A 127 7.69 -20.03 -1.49
C LYS A 127 8.19 -21.04 -0.45
N PRO A 128 7.45 -21.28 0.64
CA PRO A 128 7.86 -22.28 1.62
C PRO A 128 7.85 -23.68 1.02
N ALA A 129 8.89 -24.46 1.29
CA ALA A 129 9.03 -25.82 0.78
C ALA A 129 7.93 -26.74 1.37
N GLY A 130 7.42 -27.66 0.54
CA GLY A 130 6.42 -28.65 0.97
C GLY A 130 5.03 -28.07 1.26
N ARG A 131 4.73 -26.85 0.80
CA ARG A 131 3.41 -26.22 0.92
C ARG A 131 2.76 -26.07 -0.45
N THR A 132 1.47 -26.40 -0.55
CA THR A 132 0.64 -26.02 -1.70
C THR A 132 0.20 -24.58 -1.54
N ILE A 133 0.53 -23.70 -2.49
CA ILE A 133 0.08 -22.30 -2.44
C ILE A 133 -1.21 -22.18 -3.25
N VAL A 134 -2.28 -21.76 -2.61
CA VAL A 134 -3.59 -21.58 -3.24
C VAL A 134 -4.03 -20.11 -3.21
N PRO A 135 -4.76 -19.63 -4.22
CA PRO A 135 -5.39 -18.31 -4.14
C PRO A 135 -6.51 -18.34 -3.10
N HIS A 136 -6.76 -17.20 -2.45
CA HIS A 136 -7.96 -17.05 -1.65
C HIS A 136 -9.18 -17.04 -2.58
N LYS A 137 -10.21 -17.83 -2.23
CA LYS A 137 -11.51 -17.71 -2.87
C LYS A 137 -12.19 -16.46 -2.33
N LEU A 138 -12.25 -15.40 -3.15
CA LEU A 138 -12.90 -14.15 -2.78
C LEU A 138 -14.31 -14.40 -2.25
N GLN A 139 -14.58 -13.88 -1.06
CA GLN A 139 -15.89 -13.91 -0.44
C GLN A 139 -16.50 -12.52 -0.54
N PHE A 140 -17.70 -12.44 -1.09
CA PHE A 140 -18.43 -11.19 -1.22
C PHE A 140 -19.64 -11.19 -0.29
N GLY A 141 -19.94 -10.02 0.28
CA GLY A 141 -21.13 -9.84 1.09
C GLY A 141 -22.40 -10.18 0.33
N LYS A 142 -23.44 -10.60 1.05
CA LYS A 142 -24.73 -11.05 0.50
C LYS A 142 -25.34 -10.08 -0.53
N PHE A 143 -25.07 -8.79 -0.38
CA PHE A 143 -25.66 -7.72 -1.20
C PHE A 143 -24.68 -7.10 -2.21
N THR A 144 -23.46 -7.63 -2.33
CA THR A 144 -22.50 -7.14 -3.32
C THR A 144 -22.99 -7.47 -4.73
N LYS A 145 -23.20 -6.45 -5.56
CA LYS A 145 -23.70 -6.61 -6.94
C LYS A 145 -22.76 -7.51 -7.76
N PRO A 146 -23.26 -8.38 -8.64
CA PRO A 146 -22.42 -9.25 -9.48
C PRO A 146 -21.38 -8.49 -10.31
N GLU A 147 -21.74 -7.30 -10.78
CA GLU A 147 -20.81 -6.39 -11.48
C GLU A 147 -19.63 -6.00 -10.58
N THR A 148 -19.89 -5.54 -9.35
CA THR A 148 -18.85 -5.19 -8.37
C THR A 148 -17.98 -6.39 -8.03
N GLN A 149 -18.55 -7.59 -7.91
CA GLN A 149 -17.78 -8.82 -7.67
C GLN A 149 -16.80 -9.09 -8.82
N ARG A 150 -17.27 -8.94 -10.08
CA ARG A 150 -16.44 -9.11 -11.27
C ARG A 150 -15.32 -8.06 -11.35
N LEU A 151 -15.64 -6.78 -11.16
CA LEU A 151 -14.66 -5.68 -11.22
C LEU A 151 -13.59 -5.81 -10.13
N SER A 152 -14.00 -6.14 -8.91
CA SER A 152 -13.07 -6.37 -7.79
C SER A 152 -12.20 -7.60 -8.02
N SER A 153 -12.75 -8.68 -8.58
CA SER A 153 -11.97 -9.87 -8.96
C SER A 153 -10.94 -9.56 -10.05
N ASN A 154 -11.29 -8.72 -11.03
CA ASN A 154 -10.36 -8.25 -12.06
C ASN A 154 -9.23 -7.41 -11.45
N CYS A 155 -9.56 -6.45 -10.57
CA CYS A 155 -8.56 -5.67 -9.85
C CYS A 155 -7.62 -6.57 -9.04
N MET A 156 -8.17 -7.58 -8.35
CA MET A 156 -7.37 -8.51 -7.55
C MET A 156 -6.39 -9.31 -8.42
N ALA A 157 -6.82 -9.76 -9.60
CA ALA A 157 -5.94 -10.46 -10.54
C ALA A 157 -4.80 -9.55 -11.03
N GLN A 158 -5.11 -8.32 -11.44
CA GLN A 158 -4.10 -7.34 -11.85
C GLN A 158 -3.15 -7.00 -10.71
N ALA A 159 -3.66 -6.84 -9.48
CA ALA A 159 -2.86 -6.58 -8.29
C ALA A 159 -1.82 -7.68 -8.02
N VAL A 160 -2.20 -8.95 -8.20
CA VAL A 160 -1.27 -10.08 -8.06
C VAL A 160 -0.14 -9.99 -9.08
N GLU A 161 -0.50 -9.74 -10.34
CA GLU A 161 0.45 -9.66 -11.45
C GLU A 161 1.42 -8.48 -11.26
N MET A 162 0.90 -7.28 -11.03
CA MET A 162 1.71 -6.08 -10.83
C MET A 162 2.66 -6.22 -9.63
N ALA A 163 2.22 -6.83 -8.53
CA ALA A 163 3.07 -7.04 -7.37
C ALA A 163 4.24 -8.00 -7.65
N GLN A 164 4.06 -8.99 -8.52
CA GLN A 164 5.10 -9.95 -8.89
C GLN A 164 6.12 -9.39 -9.89
N THR A 165 5.73 -8.40 -10.69
CA THR A 165 6.60 -7.77 -11.71
C THR A 165 7.12 -6.40 -11.28
N TRP A 166 6.78 -5.95 -10.06
CA TRP A 166 7.14 -4.65 -9.54
C TRP A 166 8.65 -4.46 -9.44
N THR A 167 9.18 -3.52 -10.23
CA THR A 167 10.55 -3.02 -10.05
C THR A 167 10.53 -2.04 -8.88
N MET A 168 10.81 -2.54 -7.68
CA MET A 168 10.68 -1.77 -6.43
C MET A 168 11.62 -0.56 -6.39
N PRO A 169 11.25 0.50 -5.65
CA PRO A 169 12.14 1.63 -5.41
C PRO A 169 13.47 1.21 -4.77
N VAL A 170 14.51 1.98 -5.07
CA VAL A 170 15.81 1.90 -4.37
C VAL A 170 16.00 3.15 -3.51
N TRP A 171 16.67 2.97 -2.39
CA TRP A 171 16.84 4.00 -1.36
C TRP A 171 18.31 4.16 -0.98
N ARG A 172 18.60 5.19 -0.19
CA ARG A 172 19.93 5.43 0.39
C ARG A 172 20.49 4.14 1.00
N GLY A 173 21.74 3.84 0.68
CA GLY A 173 22.39 2.61 1.11
C GLY A 173 22.14 1.41 0.19
N CYS A 174 21.46 1.60 -0.95
CA CYS A 174 21.48 0.63 -2.03
C CYS A 174 22.93 0.26 -2.37
N THR A 175 23.23 -1.03 -2.47
CA THR A 175 24.54 -1.57 -2.88
C THR A 175 24.48 -2.34 -4.19
N ASP A 176 23.29 -2.56 -4.73
CA ASP A 176 23.07 -3.27 -5.99
C ASP A 176 22.95 -2.26 -7.14
N GLU A 177 24.05 -2.08 -7.87
CA GLU A 177 24.11 -1.15 -9.01
C GLU A 177 23.20 -1.59 -10.17
N THR A 178 22.94 -2.90 -10.31
CA THR A 178 22.08 -3.41 -11.38
C THR A 178 20.62 -3.04 -11.13
N GLU A 179 20.14 -3.22 -9.89
CA GLU A 179 18.79 -2.82 -9.50
C GLU A 179 18.63 -1.29 -9.54
N TYR A 180 19.64 -0.52 -9.12
CA TYR A 180 19.63 0.94 -9.27
C TYR A 180 19.48 1.37 -10.74
N ILE A 181 20.31 0.84 -11.66
CA ILE A 181 20.25 1.19 -13.08
C ILE A 181 18.89 0.82 -13.67
N ARG A 182 18.39 -0.38 -13.36
CA ARG A 182 17.08 -0.85 -13.83
C ARG A 182 15.96 0.07 -13.35
N ARG A 183 15.96 0.44 -12.07
CA ARG A 183 14.96 1.32 -11.49
C ARG A 183 15.04 2.75 -12.04
N ALA A 184 16.24 3.32 -12.15
CA ALA A 184 16.44 4.67 -12.70
C ALA A 184 15.99 4.77 -14.17
N ALA A 185 16.31 3.78 -14.99
CA ALA A 185 15.87 3.72 -16.38
C ALA A 185 14.34 3.65 -16.50
N PHE A 186 13.71 2.81 -15.66
CA PHE A 186 12.26 2.68 -15.58
C PHE A 186 11.59 4.01 -15.19
N GLU A 187 12.08 4.65 -14.13
CA GLU A 187 11.52 5.91 -13.63
C GLU A 187 11.62 7.05 -14.65
N LYS A 188 12.73 7.12 -15.38
CA LYS A 188 12.92 8.10 -16.46
C LYS A 188 11.87 7.91 -17.56
N GLU A 189 11.70 6.68 -18.03
CA GLU A 189 10.72 6.37 -19.07
C GLU A 189 9.28 6.62 -18.61
N LEU A 190 8.94 6.20 -17.39
CA LEU A 190 7.62 6.48 -16.81
C LEU A 190 7.36 7.98 -16.72
N SER A 191 8.34 8.78 -16.26
CA SER A 191 8.17 10.23 -16.16
C SER A 191 7.92 10.90 -17.53
N ARG A 192 8.56 10.39 -18.59
CA ARG A 192 8.36 10.84 -19.97
C ARG A 192 6.95 10.51 -20.47
N LYS A 193 6.46 9.29 -20.21
CA LYS A 193 5.08 8.90 -20.53
C LYS A 193 4.06 9.74 -19.76
N MET A 194 4.27 9.91 -18.46
CA MET A 194 3.40 10.73 -17.60
C MET A 194 3.32 12.18 -18.09
N LYS A 195 4.44 12.81 -18.43
CA LYS A 195 4.47 14.18 -18.99
C LYS A 195 3.76 14.29 -20.36
N THR A 196 3.80 13.21 -21.16
CA THR A 196 3.08 13.17 -22.44
C THR A 196 1.57 13.16 -22.21
N ASN A 197 1.09 12.38 -21.23
CA ASN A 197 -0.33 12.25 -20.90
C ASN A 197 -0.85 13.42 -20.03
N HIS A 198 0.05 14.03 -19.26
CA HIS A 198 -0.23 15.06 -18.27
C HIS A 198 0.86 16.15 -18.35
N PRO A 199 0.72 17.14 -19.25
CA PRO A 199 1.74 18.15 -19.53
C PRO A 199 2.18 19.00 -18.33
N GLU A 200 1.36 19.06 -17.28
CA GLU A 200 1.68 19.69 -16.00
C GLU A 200 2.65 18.88 -15.13
N SER A 201 2.88 17.61 -15.46
CA SER A 201 3.81 16.74 -14.74
C SER A 201 5.26 17.10 -15.06
N GLU A 202 6.08 17.17 -14.02
CA GLU A 202 7.51 17.40 -14.16
C GLU A 202 8.23 16.14 -14.65
N GLU A 203 9.17 16.31 -15.57
CA GLU A 203 10.09 15.25 -15.97
C GLU A 203 11.12 15.04 -14.85
N HIS A 204 11.38 13.79 -14.50
CA HIS A 204 12.32 13.49 -13.42
C HIS A 204 13.74 13.46 -13.96
N ASN A 205 14.62 14.26 -13.35
CA ASN A 205 16.05 14.06 -13.53
C ASN A 205 16.48 12.81 -12.78
N GLU A 206 17.38 12.03 -13.38
CA GLU A 206 18.01 10.91 -12.70
C GLU A 206 18.70 11.40 -11.41
N ILE A 207 18.45 10.71 -10.31
CA ILE A 207 19.06 11.02 -9.02
C ILE A 207 20.26 10.10 -8.85
N PRO A 208 21.48 10.62 -8.74
CA PRO A 208 22.66 9.79 -8.52
C PRO A 208 22.47 8.88 -7.31
N MET A 209 22.95 7.63 -7.41
CA MET A 209 22.82 6.61 -6.36
C MET A 209 23.24 7.09 -4.95
N ARG A 210 24.27 7.95 -4.87
CA ARG A 210 24.76 8.56 -3.61
C ARG A 210 23.79 9.57 -2.98
N ASP A 211 22.90 10.14 -3.78
CA ASP A 211 21.97 11.20 -3.42
C ASP A 211 20.54 10.67 -3.19
N LEU A 212 20.35 9.33 -3.26
CA LEU A 212 19.07 8.69 -2.95
C LEU A 212 18.56 9.07 -1.55
N ALA A 213 17.25 9.25 -1.45
CA ALA A 213 16.58 9.55 -0.20
C ALA A 213 16.59 8.36 0.76
N ALA A 214 16.49 8.64 2.06
CA ALA A 214 16.26 7.59 3.05
C ALA A 214 14.83 7.04 2.90
N LEU A 215 14.67 5.73 3.07
CA LEU A 215 13.36 5.09 3.08
C LEU A 215 12.59 5.53 4.35
N PRO A 216 11.35 6.07 4.22
CA PRO A 216 10.55 6.39 5.39
C PRO A 216 10.29 5.15 6.26
N GLN A 217 10.25 5.36 7.57
CA GLN A 217 9.92 4.27 8.50
C GLN A 217 8.50 3.77 8.26
N ALA A 218 8.31 2.48 8.48
CA ALA A 218 7.01 1.84 8.46
C ALA A 218 6.70 1.17 9.79
N ILE A 219 5.40 1.17 10.14
CA ILE A 219 4.86 0.29 11.18
C ILE A 219 4.01 -0.76 10.47
N LEU A 220 4.34 -2.03 10.68
CA LEU A 220 3.59 -3.14 10.12
C LEU A 220 2.54 -3.61 11.13
N LEU A 221 1.27 -3.54 10.75
CA LEU A 221 0.20 -4.25 11.44
C LEU A 221 0.11 -5.65 10.85
N ARG A 222 0.40 -6.68 11.63
CA ARG A 222 0.47 -8.08 11.18
C ARG A 222 -0.68 -8.89 11.76
N CYS A 223 -1.44 -9.57 10.90
CA CYS A 223 -2.43 -10.56 11.31
C CYS A 223 -1.75 -11.73 12.02
N ASN A 224 -2.34 -12.20 13.11
CA ASN A 224 -1.81 -13.30 13.91
C ASN A 224 -2.34 -14.68 13.48
N GLU A 225 -3.33 -14.74 12.59
CA GLU A 225 -3.87 -15.97 12.02
C GLU A 225 -3.59 -16.10 10.51
N THR A 226 -3.53 -17.35 10.04
CA THR A 226 -3.49 -17.69 8.61
C THR A 226 -4.90 -17.80 8.04
N VAL A 227 -5.07 -17.53 6.76
CA VAL A 227 -6.34 -17.74 6.07
C VAL A 227 -6.64 -19.25 6.01
N PRO A 228 -7.84 -19.69 6.44
CA PRO A 228 -8.18 -21.11 6.55
C PRO A 228 -8.48 -21.72 5.18
N VAL A 229 -7.42 -22.15 4.47
CA VAL A 229 -7.52 -22.76 3.13
C VAL A 229 -7.13 -24.24 3.10
N SER A 230 -6.56 -24.77 4.19
CA SER A 230 -6.23 -26.18 4.30
C SER A 230 -7.49 -27.04 4.43
N THR A 231 -7.44 -28.24 3.86
CA THR A 231 -8.51 -29.24 3.96
C THR A 231 -7.92 -30.57 4.41
N PRO A 232 -8.75 -31.56 4.82
CA PRO A 232 -8.25 -32.91 5.10
C PRO A 232 -7.50 -33.55 3.91
N GLU A 233 -7.87 -33.19 2.68
CA GLU A 233 -7.25 -33.67 1.44
C GLU A 233 -5.93 -32.97 1.11
N ASP A 234 -5.78 -31.70 1.48
CA ASP A 234 -4.52 -30.95 1.39
C ASP A 234 -4.24 -30.15 2.68
N PRO A 235 -3.69 -30.81 3.71
CA PRO A 235 -3.35 -30.15 4.97
C PRO A 235 -2.16 -29.19 4.83
N THR A 236 -1.43 -29.24 3.71
CA THR A 236 -0.27 -28.39 3.46
C THR A 236 -0.63 -27.08 2.77
N ALA A 237 -1.88 -26.93 2.32
CA ALA A 237 -2.34 -25.76 1.61
C ALA A 237 -2.24 -24.50 2.50
N ILE A 238 -1.64 -23.46 1.93
CA ILE A 238 -1.58 -22.12 2.52
C ILE A 238 -2.05 -21.10 1.50
N CYS A 239 -2.62 -20.00 1.99
CA CYS A 239 -3.06 -18.93 1.13
C CYS A 239 -1.84 -18.16 0.61
N ARG A 240 -1.93 -17.61 -0.60
CA ARG A 240 -0.87 -16.77 -1.20
C ARG A 240 -0.39 -15.63 -0.29
N VAL A 241 -1.28 -15.05 0.53
CA VAL A 241 -0.94 -13.98 1.49
C VAL A 241 -0.31 -14.50 2.79
N ASP A 242 -0.16 -15.82 2.94
CA ASP A 242 0.46 -16.43 4.11
C ASP A 242 1.82 -17.06 3.78
N VAL A 243 2.34 -16.87 2.56
CA VAL A 243 3.64 -17.42 2.13
C VAL A 243 4.81 -17.01 3.03
N ALA A 244 4.73 -15.83 3.63
CA ALA A 244 5.72 -15.29 4.56
C ALA A 244 5.17 -15.13 5.98
N ARG A 245 4.07 -15.81 6.33
CA ARG A 245 3.41 -15.64 7.63
C ARG A 245 4.34 -15.98 8.79
N ASP A 246 5.27 -16.92 8.59
CA ASP A 246 6.25 -17.32 9.61
C ASP A 246 7.35 -16.25 9.84
N SER A 247 7.53 -15.31 8.91
CA SER A 247 8.46 -14.19 9.06
C SER A 247 7.81 -13.06 9.88
N GLU A 248 8.59 -12.45 10.78
CA GLU A 248 8.12 -11.39 11.67
C GLU A 248 7.59 -10.18 10.88
N LYS A 249 8.32 -9.78 9.85
CA LYS A 249 7.98 -8.65 8.97
C LYS A 249 7.34 -9.10 7.66
N LEU A 250 6.69 -10.28 7.63
CA LEU A 250 6.00 -10.81 6.45
C LEU A 250 6.86 -10.84 5.18
N GLY A 251 8.16 -11.14 5.33
CA GLY A 251 9.12 -11.30 4.25
C GLY A 251 9.85 -10.02 3.85
N TRP A 252 9.47 -8.86 4.39
CA TRP A 252 10.12 -7.57 4.09
C TRP A 252 11.58 -7.50 4.56
N GLU A 253 12.03 -8.43 5.40
CA GLU A 253 13.44 -8.64 5.74
C GLU A 253 14.32 -8.85 4.49
N GLN A 254 13.73 -9.32 3.39
CA GLN A 254 14.43 -9.62 2.14
C GLN A 254 14.52 -8.42 1.19
N TYR A 255 13.85 -7.31 1.50
CA TYR A 255 13.91 -6.11 0.67
C TYR A 255 15.27 -5.40 0.74
N GLY A 256 16.10 -5.71 1.74
CA GLY A 256 17.45 -5.15 1.91
C GLY A 256 17.49 -3.83 2.68
N TYR A 257 16.35 -3.35 3.18
CA TYR A 257 16.25 -2.16 4.00
C TYR A 257 15.55 -2.47 5.32
N ASP A 258 16.11 -2.01 6.44
CA ASP A 258 15.48 -2.15 7.76
C ASP A 258 14.56 -0.95 8.05
N PHE A 259 13.42 -0.90 7.37
CA PHE A 259 12.49 0.24 7.44
C PHE A 259 11.27 0.00 8.31
N ILE A 260 10.88 -1.26 8.54
CA ILE A 260 9.80 -1.60 9.47
C ILE A 260 10.37 -1.52 10.88
N SER A 261 10.10 -0.42 11.56
CA SER A 261 10.65 -0.12 12.89
C SER A 261 9.88 -0.81 14.03
N ALA A 262 8.63 -1.21 13.79
CA ALA A 262 7.88 -2.06 14.69
C ALA A 262 6.82 -2.90 13.97
N VAL A 263 6.49 -4.04 14.58
CA VAL A 263 5.38 -4.92 14.18
C VAL A 263 4.32 -4.93 15.28
N LEU A 264 3.10 -4.52 14.95
CA LEU A 264 1.94 -4.56 15.84
C LEU A 264 1.04 -5.72 15.44
N GLN A 265 0.77 -6.66 16.34
CA GLN A 265 -0.16 -7.74 16.04
C GLN A 265 -1.60 -7.24 16.04
N ILE A 266 -2.39 -7.68 15.06
CA ILE A 266 -3.85 -7.54 15.00
C ILE A 266 -4.50 -8.94 14.95
N PRO A 267 -5.65 -9.14 15.62
CA PRO A 267 -6.37 -10.40 15.59
C PRO A 267 -6.98 -10.69 14.20
N GLY A 268 -7.24 -11.97 13.93
CA GLY A 268 -7.80 -12.43 12.66
C GLY A 268 -6.74 -12.71 11.59
N HIS A 269 -7.23 -13.00 10.39
CA HIS A 269 -6.44 -13.31 9.20
C HIS A 269 -6.63 -12.23 8.12
N HIS A 270 -5.78 -12.22 7.10
CA HIS A 270 -5.74 -11.19 6.06
C HIS A 270 -7.10 -10.66 5.55
N PHE A 271 -8.08 -11.55 5.30
CA PHE A 271 -9.38 -11.20 4.71
C PHE A 271 -10.54 -10.93 5.69
N ASN A 272 -10.35 -11.03 7.02
CA ASN A 272 -11.44 -10.79 7.98
C ASN A 272 -11.19 -9.62 8.94
N ILE A 273 -10.01 -8.96 8.90
CA ILE A 273 -9.65 -7.90 9.84
C ILE A 273 -10.58 -6.67 9.88
N PHE A 274 -11.42 -6.50 8.85
CA PHE A 274 -12.44 -5.44 8.79
C PHE A 274 -13.83 -5.92 9.25
N SER A 275 -13.96 -7.15 9.76
CA SER A 275 -15.21 -7.61 10.38
C SER A 275 -15.46 -6.88 11.70
N ASP A 276 -16.74 -6.81 12.10
CA ASP A 276 -17.14 -6.22 13.38
C ASP A 276 -16.38 -6.80 14.59
N GLU A 277 -15.91 -8.05 14.49
CA GLU A 277 -15.15 -8.73 15.54
C GLU A 277 -13.77 -8.12 15.79
N TYR A 278 -13.10 -7.61 14.75
CA TYR A 278 -11.70 -7.16 14.84
C TYR A 278 -11.51 -5.66 14.59
N LEU A 279 -12.60 -4.95 14.27
CA LEU A 279 -12.57 -3.55 13.86
C LEU A 279 -12.03 -2.60 14.93
N ASP A 280 -12.37 -2.86 16.20
CA ASP A 280 -11.88 -2.09 17.36
C ASP A 280 -10.36 -2.23 17.53
N ASP A 281 -9.85 -3.46 17.46
CA ASP A 281 -8.41 -3.75 17.54
C ASP A 281 -7.66 -3.14 16.35
N LEU A 282 -8.16 -3.35 15.13
CA LEU A 282 -7.57 -2.79 13.92
C LEU A 282 -7.48 -1.26 14.01
N THR A 283 -8.58 -0.59 14.32
CA THR A 283 -8.63 0.87 14.49
C THR A 283 -7.62 1.31 15.55
N SER A 284 -7.62 0.66 16.72
CA SER A 284 -6.72 1.01 17.82
C SER A 284 -5.25 0.84 17.44
N ARG A 285 -4.89 -0.21 16.69
CA ARG A 285 -3.51 -0.43 16.24
C ARG A 285 -3.09 0.57 15.17
N ILE A 286 -3.97 0.99 14.27
CA ILE A 286 -3.67 2.06 13.30
C ILE A 286 -3.34 3.37 14.06
N LYS A 287 -4.14 3.74 15.08
CA LYS A 287 -3.88 4.93 15.91
C LYS A 287 -2.53 4.86 16.64
N VAL A 288 -2.14 3.68 17.13
CA VAL A 288 -0.82 3.47 17.75
C VAL A 288 0.28 3.64 16.72
N ALA A 289 0.16 3.01 15.54
CA ALA A 289 1.13 3.13 14.47
C ALA A 289 1.35 4.58 14.02
N CYS A 290 0.28 5.34 13.81
CA CYS A 290 0.39 6.76 13.43
C CYS A 290 1.16 7.58 14.50
N ARG A 291 0.83 7.40 15.78
CA ARG A 291 1.53 8.10 16.88
C ARG A 291 3.00 7.69 17.01
N MET A 292 3.35 6.45 16.69
CA MET A 292 4.74 6.01 16.66
C MET A 292 5.52 6.73 15.56
N LEU A 293 4.97 6.78 14.34
CA LEU A 293 5.59 7.45 13.19
C LEU A 293 5.75 8.96 13.39
N GLU A 294 4.83 9.60 14.09
CA GLU A 294 4.95 11.03 14.43
C GLU A 294 6.08 11.30 15.44
N ARG A 295 6.28 10.42 16.43
CA ARG A 295 7.28 10.62 17.48
C ARG A 295 8.71 10.35 17.04
N THR A 296 8.92 9.46 16.09
CA THR A 296 10.28 9.11 15.62
C THR A 296 10.90 10.20 14.73
N ASN A 297 10.12 11.21 14.34
CA ASN A 297 10.52 12.29 13.44
C ASN A 297 10.57 13.68 14.12
N ILE A 298 10.51 13.73 15.46
CA ILE A 298 10.75 14.91 16.32
C ILE A 298 12.14 14.77 16.95
#